data_AF-A0A5C8EWM6-F1
#
_entry.id   AF-A0A5C8EWM6-F1
#
_cell.length_a   1.000
_cell.length_b   1.000
_cell.length_c   1.000
_cell.angle_alpha   90.00
_cell.angle_beta   90.00
_cell.angle_gamma   90.00
#
_symmetry.space_group_name_H-M   'P 1'
#
loop_
_entity.id
_entity.type
_entity.pdbx_description
1 polymer ?
#
loop_
_entity_poly.entity_id
_entity_poly.type
_entity_poly.pdbx_seq_one_letter_code
_entity_poly.pdbx_strand_id
1 'polypeptide(L)'
;MKSKNKNLFLKIYISFVIVTIIALVVLQILGSKKRVGYLTDFKLNVYKTLELNNLENINNKLDEEGLKNFILNNENITNYIYQFRIRYYDKVFRNSDIYGVYPDLSNLPDYMENTEMERVGSPYGNFIYGKKMLEIEKIDNISYTLKLKYNQFFIYLILLIVIVLYCLINFNKKIRESLTCNNITRLDWAIFIVISVFCFLSFNQLDDMYHTVASSFTYLNGHIFDFYKYNTTLEYIKLNNYMPSSYILFAI
;
A
#
# COMPACT_ATOMS: atom_id res chain seq x y z
N MET A 1 -41.67 7.32 -16.41
CA MET A 1 -41.64 6.66 -15.07
C MET A 1 -42.43 7.51 -14.08
N LYS A 2 -43.60 7.05 -13.61
CA LYS A 2 -44.51 7.80 -12.72
C LYS A 2 -43.78 8.28 -11.45
N SER A 3 -44.06 9.51 -10.99
CA SER A 3 -43.36 10.20 -9.88
C SER A 3 -43.29 9.39 -8.58
N LYS A 4 -44.26 8.49 -8.35
CA LYS A 4 -44.33 7.61 -7.17
C LYS A 4 -43.10 6.69 -7.04
N ASN A 5 -42.56 6.19 -8.15
CA ASN A 5 -41.38 5.32 -8.11
C ASN A 5 -40.10 6.11 -7.83
N LYS A 6 -40.03 7.39 -8.22
CA LYS A 6 -38.86 8.24 -8.01
C LYS A 6 -38.57 8.53 -6.54
N ASN A 7 -39.61 8.83 -5.77
CA ASN A 7 -39.47 9.05 -4.33
C ASN A 7 -39.09 7.78 -3.58
N LEU A 8 -39.50 6.60 -4.07
CA LEU A 8 -39.10 5.32 -3.50
C LEU A 8 -37.61 5.05 -3.69
N PHE A 9 -37.10 5.21 -4.93
CA PHE A 9 -35.68 5.02 -5.22
C PHE A 9 -34.79 5.98 -4.42
N LEU A 10 -35.18 7.25 -4.30
CA LEU A 10 -34.43 8.23 -3.50
C LEU A 10 -34.28 7.78 -2.03
N LYS A 11 -35.37 7.28 -1.42
CA LYS A 11 -35.33 6.75 -0.04
C LYS A 11 -34.41 5.55 0.09
N ILE A 12 -34.40 4.66 -0.91
CA ILE A 12 -33.50 3.50 -0.94
C ILE A 12 -32.04 3.93 -1.00
N TYR A 13 -31.68 4.87 -1.89
CA TYR A 13 -30.30 5.35 -2.00
C TYR A 13 -29.81 6.02 -0.73
N ILE A 14 -30.63 6.89 -0.12
CA ILE A 14 -30.29 7.55 1.15
C ILE A 14 -30.08 6.50 2.25
N SER A 15 -30.97 5.51 2.34
CA SER A 15 -30.85 4.43 3.32
C SER A 15 -29.55 3.63 3.13
N PHE A 16 -29.18 3.34 1.88
CA PHE A 16 -27.95 2.62 1.56
C PHE A 16 -26.68 3.40 1.97
N VAL A 17 -26.66 4.71 1.71
CA VAL A 17 -25.57 5.60 2.14
C VAL A 17 -25.44 5.61 3.67
N ILE A 18 -26.56 5.75 4.37
CA ILE A 18 -26.58 5.73 5.84
C ILE A 18 -26.03 4.41 6.38
N VAL A 19 -26.51 3.27 5.86
CA VAL A 19 -26.04 1.93 6.26
C VAL A 19 -24.53 1.78 6.02
N THR A 20 -24.04 2.30 4.90
CA THR A 20 -22.61 2.25 4.56
C THR A 20 -21.79 3.06 5.56
N ILE A 21 -22.20 4.28 5.88
CA ILE A 21 -21.52 5.13 6.87
C ILE A 21 -21.48 4.44 8.24
N ILE A 22 -22.61 3.88 8.68
CA ILE A 22 -22.69 3.15 9.95
C ILE A 22 -21.73 1.97 9.96
N ALA A 23 -21.70 1.16 8.90
CA ALA A 23 -20.80 0.02 8.79
C ALA A 23 -19.32 0.45 8.90
N LEU A 24 -18.96 1.57 8.31
CA LEU A 24 -17.60 2.11 8.36
C LEU A 24 -17.19 2.59 9.76
N VAL A 25 -18.10 3.31 10.44
CA VAL A 25 -17.88 3.72 11.83
C VAL A 25 -17.71 2.48 12.72
N VAL A 26 -18.55 1.46 12.55
CA VAL A 26 -18.45 0.19 13.28
C VAL A 26 -17.11 -0.49 13.01
N LEU A 27 -16.68 -0.58 11.76
CA LEU A 27 -15.37 -1.14 11.41
C LEU A 27 -14.23 -0.37 12.10
N GLN A 28 -14.24 0.95 12.04
CA GLN A 28 -13.20 1.77 12.69
C GLN A 28 -13.15 1.54 14.20
N ILE A 29 -14.30 1.49 14.87
CA ILE A 29 -14.40 1.22 16.32
C ILE A 29 -13.92 -0.20 16.64
N LEU A 30 -14.27 -1.19 15.81
CA LEU A 30 -13.81 -2.56 16.01
C LEU A 30 -12.31 -2.69 15.78
N GLY A 31 -11.75 -2.04 14.76
CA GLY A 31 -10.32 -2.06 14.46
C GLY A 31 -9.47 -1.48 15.59
N SER A 32 -9.92 -0.39 16.21
CA SER A 32 -9.17 0.31 17.26
C SER A 32 -9.08 -0.44 18.60
N LYS A 33 -9.86 -1.50 18.79
CA LYS A 33 -9.76 -2.35 19.99
C LYS A 33 -8.39 -3.03 20.05
N LYS A 34 -7.75 -2.97 21.22
CA LYS A 34 -6.52 -3.72 21.51
C LYS A 34 -6.80 -5.21 21.46
N ARG A 35 -5.89 -5.95 20.83
CA ARG A 35 -5.92 -7.41 20.67
C ARG A 35 -4.53 -7.98 20.91
N VAL A 36 -4.45 -9.29 21.02
CA VAL A 36 -3.21 -10.01 21.27
C VAL A 36 -2.87 -10.88 20.08
N GLY A 37 -1.62 -10.80 19.64
CA GLY A 37 -1.02 -11.61 18.59
C GLY A 37 0.37 -12.08 19.01
N TYR A 38 1.20 -12.42 18.03
CA TYR A 38 2.55 -12.92 18.27
C TYR A 38 3.48 -12.55 17.11
N LEU A 39 4.77 -12.36 17.39
CA LEU A 39 5.80 -12.22 16.36
C LEU A 39 6.33 -13.60 15.98
N THR A 40 6.58 -13.81 14.70
CA THR A 40 7.17 -15.05 14.17
C THR A 40 7.79 -14.78 12.79
N ASP A 41 8.07 -15.83 12.02
CA ASP A 41 8.67 -15.77 10.69
C ASP A 41 10.01 -15.02 10.71
N PHE A 42 10.81 -15.24 11.75
CA PHE A 42 12.07 -14.53 11.92
C PHE A 42 13.08 -14.91 10.85
N LYS A 43 13.61 -13.91 10.14
CA LYS A 43 14.57 -14.13 9.03
C LYS A 43 15.68 -13.10 9.09
N LEU A 44 16.92 -13.53 8.88
CA LEU A 44 18.05 -12.62 8.76
C LEU A 44 17.83 -11.72 7.54
N ASN A 45 17.84 -10.40 7.75
CA ASN A 45 17.80 -9.41 6.70
C ASN A 45 19.23 -9.11 6.26
N VAL A 46 19.68 -9.81 5.20
CA VAL A 46 21.05 -9.74 4.67
C VAL A 46 21.45 -8.31 4.33
N TYR A 47 20.62 -7.62 3.54
CA TYR A 47 20.93 -6.28 3.06
C TYR A 47 21.00 -5.26 4.19
N LYS A 48 19.99 -5.22 5.07
CA LYS A 48 20.00 -4.31 6.22
C LYS A 48 21.15 -4.61 7.18
N THR A 49 21.50 -5.88 7.38
CA THR A 49 22.65 -6.25 8.22
C THR A 49 23.96 -5.70 7.63
N LEU A 50 24.14 -5.75 6.32
CA LEU A 50 25.33 -5.19 5.67
C LEU A 50 25.37 -3.67 5.76
N GLU A 51 24.23 -3.00 5.55
CA GLU A 51 24.05 -1.55 5.74
C GLU A 51 24.44 -1.13 7.17
N LEU A 52 23.87 -1.79 8.19
CA LEU A 52 24.19 -1.52 9.60
C LEU A 52 25.68 -1.64 9.93
N ASN A 53 26.40 -2.52 9.23
CA ASN A 53 27.82 -2.78 9.46
C ASN A 53 28.73 -2.05 8.44
N ASN A 54 28.21 -1.14 7.61
CA ASN A 54 28.94 -0.40 6.57
C ASN A 54 29.61 -1.30 5.50
N LEU A 55 28.95 -2.39 5.10
CA LEU A 55 29.46 -3.43 4.18
C LEU A 55 28.67 -3.55 2.87
N GLU A 56 27.87 -2.53 2.52
CA GLU A 56 27.00 -2.52 1.34
C GLU A 56 27.73 -2.76 0.00
N ASN A 57 28.99 -2.33 -0.08
CA ASN A 57 29.83 -2.47 -1.28
C ASN A 57 30.04 -3.93 -1.72
N ILE A 58 29.77 -4.90 -0.84
CA ILE A 58 29.90 -6.34 -1.11
C ILE A 58 28.71 -6.86 -1.94
N ASN A 59 27.54 -6.21 -1.89
CA ASN A 59 26.31 -6.65 -2.57
C ASN A 59 26.46 -6.82 -4.08
N ASN A 60 27.36 -6.05 -4.72
CA ASN A 60 27.59 -6.11 -6.16
C ASN A 60 28.42 -7.33 -6.61
N LYS A 61 28.94 -8.14 -5.67
CA LYS A 61 29.89 -9.24 -5.94
C LYS A 61 29.31 -10.63 -5.71
N LEU A 62 28.26 -10.75 -4.89
CA LEU A 62 27.73 -12.02 -4.41
C LEU A 62 26.21 -12.04 -4.56
N ASP A 63 25.66 -13.24 -4.77
CA ASP A 63 24.23 -13.48 -4.67
C ASP A 63 23.76 -13.50 -3.21
N GLU A 64 22.45 -13.59 -2.98
CA GLU A 64 21.86 -13.52 -1.63
C GLU A 64 22.41 -14.61 -0.69
N GLU A 65 22.59 -15.84 -1.19
CA GLU A 65 23.15 -16.94 -0.39
C GLU A 65 24.65 -16.74 -0.10
N GLY A 66 25.42 -16.23 -1.07
CA GLY A 66 26.81 -15.85 -0.87
C GLY A 66 26.97 -14.75 0.17
N LEU A 67 26.11 -13.73 0.15
CA LEU A 67 26.10 -12.65 1.15
C LEU A 67 25.73 -13.17 2.53
N LYS A 68 24.73 -14.05 2.63
CA LYS A 68 24.35 -14.70 3.88
C LYS A 68 25.51 -15.50 4.47
N ASN A 69 26.19 -16.30 3.67
CA ASN A 69 27.37 -17.06 4.12
C ASN A 69 28.51 -16.14 4.56
N PHE A 70 28.74 -15.03 3.86
CA PHE A 70 29.71 -14.02 4.27
C PHE A 70 29.35 -13.44 5.65
N ILE A 71 28.10 -13.04 5.87
CA ILE A 71 27.64 -12.48 7.16
C ILE A 71 27.83 -13.46 8.30
N LEU A 72 27.46 -14.73 8.09
CA LEU A 72 27.52 -15.76 9.13
C LEU A 72 28.96 -16.16 9.49
N ASN A 73 29.89 -16.11 8.53
CA ASN A 73 31.30 -16.48 8.76
C ASN A 73 32.18 -15.30 9.18
N ASN A 74 31.71 -14.06 9.07
CA ASN A 74 32.47 -12.88 9.48
C ASN A 74 32.39 -12.69 11.01
N GLU A 75 33.55 -12.64 11.67
CA GLU A 75 33.66 -12.45 13.13
C GLU A 75 33.57 -10.97 13.54
N ASN A 76 33.77 -10.03 12.61
CA ASN A 76 33.69 -8.60 12.88
C ASN A 76 32.25 -8.08 12.94
N ILE A 77 31.29 -8.84 12.41
CA ILE A 77 29.87 -8.49 12.49
C ILE A 77 29.35 -8.95 13.85
N THR A 78 28.83 -8.02 14.63
CA THR A 78 28.30 -8.28 15.98
C THR A 78 26.80 -8.01 16.09
N ASN A 79 26.26 -7.18 15.18
CA ASN A 79 24.85 -6.81 15.14
C ASN A 79 24.21 -7.33 13.86
N TYR A 80 23.12 -8.08 14.03
CA TYR A 80 22.36 -8.72 12.96
C TYR A 80 20.95 -8.17 12.94
N ILE A 81 20.45 -7.82 11.76
CA ILE A 81 19.07 -7.37 11.61
C ILE A 81 18.20 -8.57 11.25
N TYR A 82 17.21 -8.85 12.10
CA TYR A 82 16.20 -9.87 11.84
C TYR A 82 14.87 -9.21 11.49
N GLN A 83 14.29 -9.62 10.38
CA GLN A 83 12.90 -9.34 10.03
C GLN A 83 11.99 -10.24 10.87
N PHE A 84 10.85 -9.72 11.29
CA PHE A 84 9.75 -10.49 11.88
C PHE A 84 8.43 -10.16 11.18
N ARG A 85 7.44 -11.04 11.37
CA ARG A 85 6.06 -10.81 10.98
C ARG A 85 5.13 -10.95 12.18
N ILE A 86 4.25 -9.97 12.40
CA ILE A 86 3.15 -10.15 13.35
C ILE A 86 2.05 -11.05 12.76
N ARG A 87 1.63 -12.01 13.57
CA ARG A 87 0.53 -12.94 13.35
C ARG A 87 -0.51 -12.81 14.46
N TYR A 88 -1.65 -13.46 14.24
CA TYR A 88 -2.89 -13.19 14.96
C TYR A 88 -3.53 -14.50 15.40
N TYR A 89 -4.03 -14.55 16.64
CA TYR A 89 -4.93 -15.62 17.04
C TYR A 89 -6.33 -15.44 16.45
N ASP A 90 -6.74 -14.18 16.24
CA ASP A 90 -8.01 -13.84 15.61
C ASP A 90 -7.97 -14.03 14.08
N LYS A 91 -9.02 -14.63 13.51
CA LYS A 91 -9.13 -14.89 12.07
C LYS A 91 -9.71 -13.71 11.28
N VAL A 92 -10.46 -12.83 11.94
CA VAL A 92 -11.18 -11.70 11.34
C VAL A 92 -10.37 -10.43 11.49
N PHE A 93 -9.90 -10.13 12.71
CA PHE A 93 -9.21 -8.90 13.03
C PHE A 93 -7.70 -9.04 12.90
N ARG A 94 -7.24 -8.97 11.66
CA ARG A 94 -5.85 -9.07 11.24
C ARG A 94 -5.51 -8.07 10.14
N ASN A 95 -4.22 -7.87 9.87
CA ASN A 95 -3.78 -7.16 8.67
C ASN A 95 -4.41 -7.77 7.41
N SER A 96 -4.95 -6.91 6.57
CA SER A 96 -5.69 -7.27 5.35
C SER A 96 -5.68 -6.09 4.38
N ASP A 97 -6.40 -6.19 3.27
CA ASP A 97 -6.58 -5.06 2.35
C ASP A 97 -7.35 -3.90 3.01
N ILE A 98 -8.16 -4.20 4.03
CA ILE A 98 -8.94 -3.19 4.76
C ILE A 98 -8.12 -2.59 5.91
N TYR A 99 -7.36 -3.42 6.65
CA TYR A 99 -6.67 -3.01 7.88
C TYR A 99 -5.15 -3.02 7.75
N GLY A 100 -4.52 -1.92 8.15
CA GLY A 100 -3.13 -1.90 8.60
C GLY A 100 -3.04 -2.35 10.06
N VAL A 101 -1.92 -2.96 10.44
CA VAL A 101 -1.66 -3.44 11.81
C VAL A 101 -0.63 -2.56 12.50
N TYR A 102 -0.83 -2.33 13.79
CA TYR A 102 0.01 -1.47 14.63
C TYR A 102 0.30 -2.24 15.93
N PRO A 103 1.34 -3.08 15.94
CA PRO A 103 1.79 -3.74 17.16
C PRO A 103 2.37 -2.74 18.16
N ASP A 104 2.20 -3.05 19.43
CA ASP A 104 2.88 -2.39 20.53
C ASP A 104 4.24 -3.04 20.73
N LEU A 105 5.30 -2.29 20.44
CA LEU A 105 6.69 -2.75 20.49
C LEU A 105 7.38 -2.33 21.80
N SER A 106 6.65 -1.74 22.76
CA SER A 106 7.23 -1.22 24.01
C SER A 106 7.65 -2.30 25.01
N ASN A 107 6.99 -3.47 24.96
CA ASN A 107 7.20 -4.57 25.91
C ASN A 107 7.74 -5.82 25.19
N LEU A 108 8.84 -5.64 24.46
CA LEU A 108 9.55 -6.73 23.81
C LEU A 108 10.69 -7.26 24.69
N PRO A 109 11.15 -8.50 24.48
CA PRO A 109 12.31 -9.04 25.17
C PRO A 109 13.56 -8.16 24.98
N ASP A 110 14.38 -8.04 26.02
CA ASP A 110 15.55 -7.13 26.05
C ASP A 110 16.56 -7.36 24.92
N TYR A 111 16.61 -8.56 24.34
CA TYR A 111 17.49 -8.88 23.22
C TYR A 111 16.99 -8.30 21.88
N MET A 112 15.78 -7.75 21.80
CA MET A 112 15.20 -7.16 20.59
C MET A 112 15.46 -5.65 20.52
N GLU A 113 16.70 -5.28 20.24
CA GLU A 113 17.13 -3.89 20.22
C GLU A 113 16.61 -3.15 18.99
N ASN A 114 16.33 -1.85 19.13
CA ASN A 114 15.90 -0.96 18.03
C ASN A 114 14.78 -1.54 17.15
N THR A 115 13.76 -2.13 17.78
CA THR A 115 12.66 -2.78 17.06
C THR A 115 11.74 -1.74 16.40
N GLU A 116 11.52 -1.88 15.10
CA GLU A 116 10.70 -0.98 14.30
C GLU A 116 9.88 -1.71 13.23
N MET A 117 8.78 -1.09 12.79
CA MET A 117 7.98 -1.59 11.66
C MET A 117 8.57 -1.10 10.33
N GLU A 118 8.61 -1.96 9.31
CA GLU A 118 9.17 -1.59 8.00
C GLU A 118 8.42 -0.46 7.31
N ARG A 119 7.09 -0.50 7.40
CA ARG A 119 6.19 0.50 6.87
C ARG A 119 5.02 0.66 7.82
N VAL A 120 4.46 1.85 7.87
CA VAL A 120 3.28 2.16 8.68
C VAL A 120 2.12 1.25 8.29
N GLY A 121 1.58 0.50 9.26
CA GLY A 121 0.47 -0.44 9.03
C GLY A 121 0.87 -1.78 8.39
N SER A 122 2.17 -2.00 8.12
CA SER A 122 2.71 -3.28 7.64
C SER A 122 2.65 -4.37 8.71
N PRO A 123 2.48 -5.64 8.35
CA PRO A 123 2.68 -6.74 9.29
C PRO A 123 4.15 -7.12 9.49
N TYR A 124 5.09 -6.45 8.81
CA TYR A 124 6.53 -6.75 8.86
C TYR A 124 7.30 -5.65 9.60
N GLY A 125 8.30 -6.06 10.37
CA GLY A 125 9.21 -5.19 11.11
C GLY A 125 10.60 -5.80 11.20
N ASN A 126 11.55 -5.04 11.72
CA ASN A 126 12.93 -5.46 11.94
C ASN A 126 13.37 -5.13 13.37
N PHE A 127 14.36 -5.86 13.86
CA PHE A 127 15.07 -5.57 15.11
C PHE A 127 16.53 -5.97 14.99
N ILE A 128 17.37 -5.38 15.84
CA ILE A 128 18.78 -5.73 15.99
C ILE A 128 18.91 -6.82 17.04
N TYR A 129 19.74 -7.81 16.71
CA TYR A 129 20.06 -8.93 17.59
C TYR A 129 21.57 -9.16 17.61
N GLY A 130 22.13 -9.33 18.80
CA GLY A 130 23.58 -9.47 19.02
C GLY A 130 24.16 -10.85 18.70
N LYS A 131 23.39 -11.78 18.11
CA LYS A 131 23.89 -13.13 17.77
C LYS A 131 23.54 -13.52 16.33
N LYS A 132 24.40 -14.36 15.76
CA LYS A 132 24.33 -14.91 14.39
C LYS A 132 23.08 -15.73 14.09
N MET A 133 22.52 -16.40 15.11
CA MET A 133 21.39 -17.31 14.96
C MET A 133 20.34 -17.02 16.02
N LEU A 134 19.11 -16.82 15.56
CA LEU A 134 17.93 -16.69 16.41
C LEU A 134 17.21 -18.04 16.47
N GLU A 135 17.24 -18.67 17.64
CA GLU A 135 16.59 -19.97 17.88
C GLU A 135 15.23 -19.80 18.56
N ILE A 136 14.42 -18.87 18.04
CA ILE A 136 13.11 -18.54 18.61
C ILE A 136 12.07 -18.70 17.53
N GLU A 137 11.05 -19.53 17.79
CA GLU A 137 9.96 -19.77 16.85
C GLU A 137 8.93 -18.62 16.87
N LYS A 138 8.60 -18.14 18.08
CA LYS A 138 7.61 -17.08 18.28
C LYS A 138 7.80 -16.29 19.57
N ILE A 139 7.28 -15.08 19.57
CA ILE A 139 7.13 -14.23 20.75
C ILE A 139 5.64 -13.93 20.92
N ASP A 140 5.02 -14.57 21.90
CA ASP A 140 3.58 -14.43 22.17
C ASP A 140 3.24 -13.11 22.90
N ASN A 141 1.95 -12.87 23.10
CA ASN A 141 1.41 -11.79 23.92
C ASN A 141 1.71 -10.36 23.42
N ILE A 142 1.82 -10.19 22.11
CA ILE A 142 2.02 -8.88 21.49
C ILE A 142 0.68 -8.16 21.34
N SER A 143 0.50 -7.08 22.09
CA SER A 143 -0.66 -6.21 21.91
C SER A 143 -0.61 -5.52 20.55
N TYR A 144 -1.73 -5.44 19.85
CA TYR A 144 -1.84 -4.68 18.60
C TYR A 144 -3.21 -4.03 18.42
N THR A 145 -3.25 -3.01 17.57
CA THR A 145 -4.49 -2.40 17.07
C THR A 145 -4.53 -2.43 15.55
N LEU A 146 -5.72 -2.26 14.97
CA LEU A 146 -5.90 -2.16 13.54
C LEU A 146 -6.43 -0.77 13.18
N LYS A 147 -5.98 -0.24 12.04
CA LYS A 147 -6.52 1.01 11.47
C LYS A 147 -6.85 0.79 10.01
N LEU A 148 -7.92 1.43 9.54
CA LEU A 148 -8.32 1.35 8.13
C LEU A 148 -7.20 1.91 7.24
N LYS A 149 -6.93 1.25 6.12
CA LYS A 149 -6.00 1.74 5.09
C LYS A 149 -6.70 2.86 4.30
N TYR A 150 -6.48 4.11 4.71
CA TYR A 150 -7.25 5.27 4.25
C TYR A 150 -7.18 5.51 2.73
N ASN A 151 -6.05 5.24 2.07
CA ASN A 151 -5.88 5.60 0.65
C ASN A 151 -6.92 4.92 -0.26
N GLN A 152 -7.07 3.60 -0.16
CA GLN A 152 -8.05 2.87 -0.96
C GLN A 152 -9.49 3.20 -0.54
N PHE A 153 -9.69 3.50 0.74
CA PHE A 153 -11.00 3.81 1.30
C PHE A 153 -11.59 5.14 0.78
N PHE A 154 -10.80 6.22 0.77
CA PHE A 154 -11.27 7.55 0.30
C PHE A 154 -11.74 7.50 -1.15
N ILE A 155 -11.06 6.70 -1.96
CA ILE A 155 -11.39 6.49 -3.35
C ILE A 155 -12.77 5.84 -3.50
N TYR A 156 -13.05 4.75 -2.80
CA TYR A 156 -14.36 4.09 -2.86
C TYR A 156 -15.48 5.01 -2.35
N LEU A 157 -15.20 5.82 -1.33
CA LEU A 157 -16.13 6.82 -0.83
C LEU A 157 -16.43 7.89 -1.89
N ILE A 158 -15.42 8.38 -2.61
CA ILE A 158 -15.59 9.34 -3.72
C ILE A 158 -16.44 8.72 -4.83
N LEU A 159 -16.15 7.48 -5.25
CA LEU A 159 -16.95 6.77 -6.25
C LEU A 159 -18.42 6.62 -5.82
N LEU A 160 -18.66 6.28 -4.55
CA LEU A 160 -20.01 6.20 -4.00
C LEU A 160 -20.72 7.55 -4.04
N ILE A 161 -20.04 8.64 -3.67
CA ILE A 161 -20.58 10.00 -3.73
C ILE A 161 -20.92 10.37 -5.18
N VAL A 162 -20.05 10.09 -6.15
CA VAL A 162 -20.29 10.35 -7.57
C VAL A 162 -21.52 9.59 -8.07
N ILE A 163 -21.68 8.32 -7.69
CA ILE A 163 -22.86 7.51 -8.04
C ILE A 163 -24.13 8.12 -7.44
N VAL A 164 -24.08 8.51 -6.17
CA VAL A 164 -25.23 9.15 -5.49
C VAL A 164 -25.59 10.47 -6.16
N LEU A 165 -24.60 11.31 -6.48
CA LEU A 165 -24.81 12.57 -7.20
C LEU A 165 -25.41 12.33 -8.59
N TYR A 166 -24.90 11.36 -9.35
CA TYR A 166 -25.45 10.96 -10.65
C TYR A 166 -26.93 10.55 -10.53
N CYS A 167 -27.26 9.74 -9.53
CA CYS A 167 -28.65 9.37 -9.24
C CYS A 167 -29.49 10.63 -8.94
N LEU A 168 -29.04 11.50 -8.02
CA LEU A 168 -29.77 12.72 -7.63
C LEU A 168 -30.06 13.63 -8.83
N ILE A 169 -29.07 13.85 -9.71
CA ILE A 169 -29.21 14.63 -10.94
C ILE A 169 -30.28 14.00 -11.84
N ASN A 170 -30.23 12.69 -12.07
CA ASN A 170 -31.21 12.01 -12.91
C ASN A 170 -32.63 12.00 -12.33
N PHE A 171 -32.77 12.03 -11.00
CA PHE A 171 -34.07 12.08 -10.34
C PHE A 171 -34.71 13.48 -10.36
N ASN A 172 -33.91 14.55 -10.23
CA ASN A 172 -34.41 15.91 -10.17
C ASN A 172 -34.31 16.63 -11.53
N LYS A 173 -35.45 16.78 -12.21
CA LYS A 173 -35.56 17.41 -13.54
C LYS A 173 -34.97 18.84 -13.56
N LYS A 174 -35.21 19.63 -12.51
CA LYS A 174 -34.73 21.03 -12.42
C LYS A 174 -33.21 21.13 -12.25
N ILE A 175 -32.63 20.23 -11.45
CA ILE A 175 -31.17 20.13 -11.29
C ILE A 175 -30.52 19.61 -12.57
N ARG A 176 -31.12 18.61 -13.21
CA ARG A 176 -30.67 18.11 -14.50
C ARG A 176 -30.63 19.23 -15.54
N GLU A 177 -31.73 19.98 -15.67
CA GLU A 177 -31.83 21.10 -16.61
C GLU A 177 -30.87 22.25 -16.29
N SER A 178 -30.45 22.43 -15.03
CA SER A 178 -29.43 23.44 -14.68
C SER A 178 -28.00 22.97 -14.88
N LEU A 179 -27.74 21.66 -14.95
CA LEU A 179 -26.41 21.06 -15.11
C LEU A 179 -26.12 20.63 -16.55
N THR A 180 -27.15 20.30 -17.32
CA THR A 180 -26.99 19.99 -18.75
C THR A 180 -27.07 21.28 -19.56
N CYS A 181 -25.93 21.78 -20.04
CA CYS A 181 -25.95 22.58 -21.27
C CYS A 181 -26.63 21.74 -22.36
N ASN A 182 -27.46 22.37 -23.19
CA ASN A 182 -28.44 21.72 -24.08
C ASN A 182 -27.88 20.68 -25.10
N ASN A 183 -26.57 20.41 -25.12
CA ASN A 183 -25.91 19.58 -26.12
C ASN A 183 -25.19 18.33 -25.58
N ILE A 184 -25.17 18.07 -24.27
CA ILE A 184 -24.50 16.87 -23.71
C ILE A 184 -25.47 15.68 -23.68
N THR A 185 -25.14 14.61 -24.38
CA THR A 185 -25.95 13.39 -24.49
C THR A 185 -25.68 12.39 -23.37
N ARG A 186 -26.53 11.36 -23.23
CA ARG A 186 -26.29 10.25 -22.28
C ARG A 186 -25.04 9.44 -22.64
N LEU A 187 -24.67 9.42 -23.91
CA LEU A 187 -23.47 8.73 -24.40
C LEU A 187 -22.21 9.42 -23.87
N ASP A 188 -22.19 10.77 -23.89
CA ASP A 188 -21.05 11.55 -23.39
C ASP A 188 -20.78 11.29 -21.90
N TRP A 189 -21.85 11.20 -21.10
CA TRP A 189 -21.75 10.81 -19.69
C TRP A 189 -21.25 9.38 -19.50
N ALA A 190 -21.71 8.43 -20.34
CA ALA A 190 -21.26 7.05 -20.27
C ALA A 190 -19.76 6.93 -20.63
N ILE A 191 -19.33 7.62 -21.69
CA ILE A 191 -17.93 7.70 -22.11
C ILE A 191 -17.08 8.32 -21.00
N PHE A 192 -17.53 9.43 -20.40
CA PHE A 192 -16.83 10.08 -19.30
C PHE A 192 -16.66 9.14 -18.09
N ILE A 193 -17.71 8.40 -17.71
CA ILE A 193 -17.64 7.44 -16.60
C ILE A 193 -16.67 6.31 -16.92
N VAL A 194 -16.71 5.75 -18.14
CA VAL A 194 -15.80 4.68 -18.57
C VAL A 194 -14.35 5.16 -18.55
N ILE A 195 -14.07 6.34 -19.10
CA ILE A 195 -12.73 6.93 -19.08
C ILE A 195 -12.28 7.20 -17.64
N SER A 196 -13.15 7.74 -16.79
CA SER A 196 -12.81 8.01 -15.39
C SER A 196 -12.51 6.73 -14.61
N VAL A 197 -13.27 5.66 -14.81
CA VAL A 197 -13.01 4.34 -14.19
C VAL A 197 -11.72 3.72 -14.73
N PHE A 198 -11.47 3.82 -16.03
CA PHE A 198 -10.21 3.35 -16.63
C PHE A 198 -9.02 4.12 -16.06
N CYS A 199 -9.03 5.45 -16.11
CA CYS A 199 -8.00 6.29 -15.50
C CYS A 199 -7.82 5.93 -14.02
N PHE A 200 -8.90 5.78 -13.28
CA PHE A 200 -8.84 5.37 -11.89
C PHE A 200 -8.12 4.02 -11.68
N LEU A 201 -8.47 2.98 -12.45
CA LEU A 201 -7.83 1.67 -12.35
C LEU A 201 -6.36 1.71 -12.78
N SER A 202 -6.04 2.47 -13.83
CA SER A 202 -4.66 2.66 -14.31
C SER A 202 -3.80 3.47 -13.35
N PHE A 203 -4.36 4.45 -12.64
CA PHE A 203 -3.62 5.35 -11.75
C PHE A 203 -3.66 4.94 -10.27
N ASN A 204 -4.38 3.87 -9.93
CA ASN A 204 -4.38 3.32 -8.56
C ASN A 204 -3.03 2.67 -8.18
N GLN A 205 -2.13 2.50 -9.15
CA GLN A 205 -0.73 2.13 -8.95
C GLN A 205 0.14 3.38 -8.77
N LEU A 206 -0.18 4.24 -7.79
CA LEU A 206 0.54 5.52 -7.59
C LEU A 206 2.06 5.33 -7.48
N ASP A 207 2.50 4.29 -6.77
CA ASP A 207 3.93 3.97 -6.59
C ASP A 207 4.57 3.53 -7.92
N ASP A 208 3.92 2.65 -8.68
CA ASP A 208 4.44 2.20 -9.99
C ASP A 208 4.43 3.34 -11.01
N MET A 209 3.43 4.22 -10.97
CA MET A 209 3.37 5.39 -11.85
C MET A 209 4.45 6.40 -11.50
N TYR A 210 4.67 6.69 -10.22
CA TYR A 210 5.77 7.55 -9.78
C TYR A 210 7.12 6.98 -10.23
N HIS A 211 7.34 5.68 -10.01
CA HIS A 211 8.55 5.01 -10.48
C HIS A 211 8.67 5.07 -12.01
N THR A 212 7.58 4.86 -12.74
CA THR A 212 7.56 4.87 -14.21
C THR A 212 7.86 6.27 -14.76
N VAL A 213 7.22 7.32 -14.23
CA VAL A 213 7.48 8.71 -14.62
C VAL A 213 8.90 9.14 -14.24
N ALA A 214 9.37 8.79 -13.04
CA ALA A 214 10.74 9.07 -12.63
C ALA A 214 11.75 8.40 -13.58
N SER A 215 11.49 7.15 -13.97
CA SER A 215 12.32 6.41 -14.93
C SER A 215 12.38 7.07 -16.30
N SER A 216 11.28 7.69 -16.73
CA SER A 216 11.18 8.35 -18.03
C SER A 216 12.05 9.61 -18.15
N PHE A 217 12.42 10.27 -17.04
CA PHE A 217 13.34 11.41 -17.05
C PHE A 217 14.72 11.05 -17.63
N THR A 218 15.11 9.78 -17.61
CA THR A 218 16.34 9.31 -18.22
C THR A 218 16.41 9.59 -19.72
N TYR A 219 15.27 9.56 -20.41
CA TYR A 219 15.21 9.99 -21.81
C TYR A 219 15.39 11.49 -21.99
N LEU A 220 14.83 12.30 -21.08
CA LEU A 220 15.02 13.75 -21.08
C LEU A 220 16.48 14.14 -20.81
N ASN A 221 17.22 13.30 -20.08
CA ASN A 221 18.65 13.44 -19.84
C ASN A 221 19.52 12.87 -21.00
N GLY A 222 18.92 12.45 -22.12
CA GLY A 222 19.64 12.01 -23.31
C GLY A 222 20.11 10.55 -23.29
N HIS A 223 19.78 9.79 -22.25
CA HIS A 223 20.18 8.38 -22.10
C HIS A 223 19.24 7.43 -22.84
N ILE A 224 19.22 7.54 -24.17
CA ILE A 224 18.30 6.80 -25.03
C ILE A 224 18.74 5.34 -25.22
N PHE A 225 20.03 5.10 -25.49
CA PHE A 225 20.57 3.77 -25.81
C PHE A 225 21.10 3.02 -24.59
N ASP A 226 21.33 3.72 -23.48
CA ASP A 226 21.86 3.19 -22.22
C ASP A 226 20.86 3.31 -21.06
N PHE A 227 19.56 3.50 -21.38
CA PHE A 227 18.45 3.72 -20.43
C PHE A 227 18.54 2.87 -19.15
N TYR A 228 18.58 1.54 -19.27
CA TYR A 228 18.63 0.65 -18.12
C TYR A 228 19.92 0.82 -17.31
N LYS A 229 21.06 0.97 -17.99
CA LYS A 229 22.36 1.15 -17.35
C LYS A 229 22.38 2.45 -16.56
N TYR A 230 21.88 3.54 -17.13
CA TYR A 230 21.79 4.82 -16.43
C TYR A 230 20.84 4.75 -15.22
N ASN A 231 19.66 4.15 -15.37
CA ASN A 231 18.70 4.04 -14.25
C ASN A 231 19.23 3.23 -13.07
N THR A 232 20.06 2.21 -13.28
CA THR A 232 20.70 1.49 -12.17
C THR A 232 21.64 2.35 -11.33
N THR A 233 22.10 3.49 -11.85
CA THR A 233 22.92 4.46 -11.10
C THR A 233 22.07 5.38 -10.22
N LEU A 234 20.77 5.52 -10.50
CA LEU A 234 19.85 6.38 -9.77
C LEU A 234 19.20 5.60 -8.63
N GLU A 235 19.50 5.98 -7.39
CA GLU A 235 19.09 5.26 -6.17
C GLU A 235 17.58 4.98 -6.06
N TYR A 236 16.76 5.90 -6.57
CA TYR A 236 15.30 5.85 -6.47
C TYR A 236 14.61 5.11 -7.62
N ILE A 237 15.37 4.66 -8.64
CA ILE A 237 14.85 4.16 -9.93
C ILE A 237 15.57 2.88 -10.38
N LYS A 238 16.24 2.18 -9.46
CA LYS A 238 17.14 1.05 -9.79
C LYS A 238 16.45 -0.14 -10.47
N LEU A 239 15.12 -0.21 -10.51
CA LEU A 239 14.35 -1.38 -10.96
C LEU A 239 13.27 -1.02 -11.98
N ASN A 240 13.64 -1.05 -13.26
CA ASN A 240 12.69 -0.85 -14.36
C ASN A 240 11.99 -2.16 -14.78
N ASN A 241 10.69 -2.27 -14.53
CA ASN A 241 9.90 -3.47 -14.82
C ASN A 241 9.29 -3.54 -16.24
N TYR A 242 9.25 -2.42 -16.97
CA TYR A 242 8.70 -2.33 -18.33
C TYR A 242 9.79 -2.23 -19.40
N MET A 243 9.38 -2.36 -20.67
CA MET A 243 10.26 -2.11 -21.81
C MET A 243 10.61 -0.62 -21.92
N PRO A 244 11.77 -0.25 -22.50
CA PRO A 244 12.19 1.14 -22.67
C PRO A 244 11.13 1.98 -23.42
N SER A 245 10.50 1.38 -24.45
CA SER A 245 9.41 1.98 -25.21
C SER A 245 8.19 2.39 -24.37
N SER A 246 7.90 1.67 -23.28
CA SER A 246 6.81 2.00 -22.37
C SER A 246 7.10 3.31 -21.62
N TYR A 247 8.35 3.56 -21.25
CA TYR A 247 8.76 4.77 -20.54
C TYR A 247 8.85 6.00 -21.46
N ILE A 248 9.17 5.81 -22.76
CA ILE A 248 9.16 6.90 -23.74
C ILE A 248 7.79 7.59 -23.79
N LEU A 249 6.70 6.83 -23.67
CA LEU A 249 5.34 7.37 -23.67
C LEU A 249 5.12 8.41 -22.55
N PHE A 250 5.81 8.27 -21.42
CA PHE A 250 5.74 9.19 -20.29
C PHE A 250 6.84 10.26 -20.29
N ALA A 251 7.77 10.21 -21.27
CA ALA A 251 8.80 11.22 -21.49
C ALA A 251 8.38 12.29 -22.52
N ILE A 252 7.26 12.07 -23.23
CA ILE A 252 6.62 12.98 -24.20
C ILE A 252 5.50 13.73 -23.50
#